data_AF-A0A2S8BDA2-F1
#
_entry.id   AF-A0A2S8BDA2-F1
#
_cell.length_a   1.000
_cell.length_b   1.000
_cell.length_c   1.000
_cell.angle_alpha   90.00
_cell.angle_beta   90.00
_cell.angle_gamma   90.00
#
_symmetry.space_group_name_H-M   'P 1'
#
loop_
_entity.id
_entity.type
_entity.pdbx_description
1 polymer ?
#
loop_
_entity_poly.entity_id
_entity_poly.type
_entity_poly.pdbx_seq_one_letter_code
_entity_poly.pdbx_strand_id
1 'polypeptide(L)' 'MTTGEEAVAIHQRSDVCAVPAAGVVVETMVALVLARAALEKFGGDSLTETRRNIEAYRRAVAEREPATDDVRASG' A
#
# COMPACT_ATOMS: atom_id res chain seq x y z
N MET A 1 9.02 -1.29 -38.70
CA MET A 1 9.30 0.15 -38.85
C MET A 1 10.03 0.46 -40.15
N THR A 2 10.95 -0.41 -40.59
CA THR A 2 11.90 -0.16 -41.70
C THR A 2 11.29 0.20 -43.05
N THR A 3 10.11 -0.31 -43.44
CA THR A 3 9.54 -0.08 -44.78
C THR A 3 8.47 1.00 -44.84
N GLY A 4 7.92 1.44 -43.70
CA GLY A 4 6.81 2.41 -43.64
C GLY A 4 5.46 1.87 -44.15
N GLU A 5 5.42 0.62 -44.61
CA GLU A 5 4.21 -0.05 -45.09
C GLU A 5 3.31 -0.50 -43.93
N GLU A 6 2.02 -0.66 -44.22
CA GLU A 6 1.06 -1.22 -43.26
C GLU A 6 1.46 -2.64 -42.84
N ALA A 7 1.37 -2.94 -41.55
CA ALA A 7 1.70 -4.24 -40.99
C ALA A 7 0.81 -4.57 -39.78
N VAL A 8 0.64 -5.87 -39.51
CA VAL A 8 -0.10 -6.38 -38.34
C VAL A 8 0.87 -6.62 -37.19
N ALA A 9 0.51 -6.16 -35.99
CA ALA A 9 1.31 -6.36 -34.79
C ALA A 9 1.36 -7.85 -34.38
N ILE A 10 2.55 -8.33 -34.01
CA ILE A 10 2.74 -9.68 -33.49
C ILE A 10 2.48 -9.74 -31.98
N HIS A 11 1.64 -10.66 -31.53
CA HIS A 11 1.45 -10.88 -30.10
C HIS A 11 2.73 -11.45 -29.47
N GLN A 12 3.13 -10.95 -28.30
CA GLN A 12 4.30 -11.45 -27.56
C GLN A 12 3.92 -12.40 -26.42
N ARG A 13 2.67 -12.30 -25.96
CA ARG A 13 2.05 -13.20 -24.99
C ARG A 13 0.66 -13.56 -25.48
N SER A 14 0.10 -14.66 -24.97
CA SER A 14 -1.17 -15.22 -25.42
C SER A 14 -2.28 -15.16 -24.36
N ASP A 15 -2.03 -14.54 -23.20
CA ASP A 15 -3.06 -14.39 -22.19
C ASP A 15 -4.14 -13.40 -22.63
N VAL A 16 -5.39 -13.78 -22.38
CA VAL A 16 -6.55 -12.93 -22.66
C VAL A 16 -6.74 -11.86 -21.57
N CYS A 17 -6.40 -12.19 -20.31
CA CYS A 17 -6.55 -11.30 -19.18
C CYS A 17 -5.45 -11.51 -18.13
N ALA A 18 -4.75 -10.43 -17.78
CA ALA A 18 -3.73 -10.41 -16.73
C ALA A 18 -4.22 -9.75 -15.42
N VAL A 19 -5.50 -9.35 -15.33
CA VAL A 19 -6.01 -8.53 -14.21
C VAL A 19 -5.82 -9.19 -12.84
N PRO A 20 -6.08 -10.49 -12.63
CA PRO A 20 -5.85 -11.12 -11.33
C PRO A 20 -4.37 -11.06 -10.91
N ALA A 21 -3.44 -11.33 -11.83
CA ALA A 21 -2.01 -11.25 -11.56
C ALA A 21 -1.55 -9.80 -11.35
N ALA A 22 -2.12 -8.84 -12.09
CA ALA A 22 -1.87 -7.42 -11.89
C ALA A 22 -2.32 -6.94 -10.51
N GLY A 23 -3.39 -7.53 -9.93
CA GLY A 23 -3.82 -7.25 -8.55
C GLY A 23 -2.72 -7.49 -7.52
N VAL A 24 -2.01 -8.62 -7.61
CA VAL A 24 -0.86 -8.93 -6.72
C VAL A 24 0.26 -7.91 -6.87
N VAL A 25 0.54 -7.47 -8.10
CA VAL A 25 1.53 -6.42 -8.37
C VAL A 25 1.09 -5.10 -7.72
N VAL A 26 -0.18 -4.74 -7.83
CA VAL A 26 -0.72 -3.51 -7.20
C VAL A 26 -0.58 -3.57 -5.69
N GLU A 27 -0.99 -4.65 -5.04
CA GLU A 27 -0.85 -4.83 -3.59
C GLU A 27 0.62 -4.69 -3.15
N THR A 28 1.54 -5.29 -3.91
CA THR A 28 2.98 -5.21 -3.65
C THR A 28 3.48 -3.76 -3.73
N MET A 29 3.11 -3.03 -4.78
CA MET A 29 3.54 -1.64 -4.95
C MET A 29 2.93 -0.72 -3.88
N VAL A 30 1.68 -0.97 -3.48
CA VAL A 30 1.04 -0.25 -2.37
C VAL A 30 1.77 -0.53 -1.06
N ALA A 31 2.08 -1.79 -0.76
CA ALA A 31 2.82 -2.17 0.45
C ALA A 31 4.19 -1.47 0.54
N LEU A 32 4.93 -1.39 -0.58
CA LEU A 32 6.20 -0.67 -0.64
C LEU A 32 6.04 0.82 -0.32
N VAL A 33 5.04 1.47 -0.92
CA VAL A 33 4.80 2.91 -0.70
C VAL A 33 4.36 3.18 0.75
N LEU A 34 3.46 2.36 1.29
CA LEU A 34 3.00 2.50 2.67
C LEU A 34 4.13 2.24 3.68
N ALA A 35 4.99 1.23 3.43
CA ALA A 35 6.14 0.95 4.27
C ALA A 35 7.12 2.13 4.26
N ARG A 36 7.43 2.70 3.09
CA ARG A 36 8.29 3.89 2.99
C ARG A 36 7.69 5.08 3.74
N ALA A 37 6.41 5.37 3.55
CA ALA A 37 5.74 6.47 4.24
C ALA A 37 5.69 6.26 5.77
N ALA A 38 5.49 5.02 6.22
CA ALA A 38 5.54 4.69 7.64
C ALA A 38 6.94 4.89 8.22
N LEU A 39 7.99 4.42 7.54
CA LEU A 39 9.37 4.62 7.97
C LEU A 39 9.78 6.10 7.93
N GLU A 40 9.31 6.87 6.96
CA GLU A 40 9.54 8.32 6.89
C GLU A 40 8.86 9.07 8.06
N LYS A 41 7.64 8.66 8.44
CA LYS A 41 6.91 9.27 9.56
C LYS A 41 7.43 8.85 10.94
N PHE A 42 7.73 7.57 11.12
CA PHE A 42 8.01 6.99 12.43
C PHE A 42 9.48 6.69 12.68
N GLY A 43 10.30 6.63 11.63
CA GLY A 43 11.73 6.36 11.70
C GLY A 43 12.08 5.03 12.38
N GLY A 44 13.30 4.98 12.88
CA GLY A 44 13.85 3.86 13.63
C GLY A 44 14.74 2.94 12.79
N ASP A 45 15.84 2.50 13.39
CA ASP A 45 16.82 1.61 12.75
C ASP A 45 16.59 0.13 13.13
N SER A 46 15.59 -0.13 13.98
CA SER A 46 15.14 -1.46 14.34
C SER A 46 13.62 -1.52 14.45
N LEU A 47 13.03 -2.69 14.19
CA LEU A 47 11.59 -2.87 14.27
C LEU A 47 11.02 -2.52 15.65
N THR A 48 11.75 -2.84 16.72
CA THR A 48 11.36 -2.52 18.10
C THR A 48 11.25 -1.01 18.30
N GLU A 49 12.21 -0.24 17.76
CA GLU A 49 12.19 1.22 17.82
C GLU A 49 11.03 1.81 17.02
N THR A 50 10.87 1.41 15.75
CA THR A 50 9.75 1.88 14.91
C THR A 50 8.41 1.59 15.57
N ARG A 51 8.24 0.39 16.17
CA ARG A 51 7.02 0.02 16.89
C ARG A 51 6.76 0.96 18.08
N ARG A 52 7.77 1.20 18.92
CA ARG A 52 7.67 2.12 20.06
C ARG A 52 7.25 3.53 19.60
N ASN A 53 7.81 4.01 18.48
CA ASN A 53 7.49 5.33 17.93
C ASN A 53 6.03 5.40 17.42
N ILE A 54 5.55 4.36 16.75
CA ILE A 54 4.14 4.23 16.31
C ILE A 54 3.19 4.23 17.51
N GLU A 55 3.50 3.45 18.55
CA GLU A 55 2.67 3.35 19.75
C GLU A 55 2.60 4.68 20.51
N ALA A 56 3.71 5.39 20.62
CA ALA A 56 3.75 6.73 21.20
C ALA A 56 2.88 7.72 20.42
N TYR A 57 2.97 7.70 19.08
CA TYR A 57 2.11 8.52 18.23
C TYR A 57 0.62 8.19 18.43
N ARG A 58 0.25 6.90 18.44
CA ARG A 58 -1.14 6.46 18.65
C ARG A 58 -1.68 6.90 20.00
N ARG A 59 -0.89 6.78 21.07
CA ARG A 59 -1.28 7.26 22.41
C ARG A 59 -1.52 8.76 22.43
N ALA A 60 -0.61 9.54 21.85
CA ALA A 60 -0.76 10.99 21.78
C ALA A 60 -1.97 11.44 20.95
N VAL A 61 -2.36 10.67 19.94
CA VAL A 61 -3.61 10.90 19.19
C VAL A 61 -4.83 10.55 20.05
N ALA A 62 -4.81 9.38 20.71
CA ALA A 62 -5.91 8.93 21.57
C ALA A 62 -6.19 9.89 22.75
N GLU A 63 -5.16 10.53 23.30
CA GLU A 63 -5.32 11.56 24.36
C GLU A 63 -6.03 12.84 23.87
N ARG A 64 -6.03 13.09 22.55
CA ARG A 64 -6.66 14.26 21.93
C ARG A 64 -8.05 13.96 21.40
N GLU A 65 -8.34 12.70 21.11
CA GLU A 65 -9.67 12.28 20.71
C GLU A 65 -10.56 12.21 21.98
N PRO A 66 -11.68 12.96 22.05
CA PRO A 66 -12.63 12.76 23.14
C PRO A 66 -13.11 11.32 23.09
N ALA A 67 -13.27 10.68 24.26
CA ALA A 67 -13.73 9.30 24.36
C ALA A 67 -15.01 9.11 23.53
N THR A 68 -14.88 8.50 22.36
CA THR A 68 -16.02 7.92 21.65
C THR A 68 -16.39 6.65 22.38
N ASP A 69 -17.02 6.80 23.55
CA ASP A 69 -17.94 5.79 24.04
C ASP A 69 -19.15 5.74 23.09
N ASP A 70 -19.70 4.53 22.92
CA ASP A 70 -20.95 4.19 22.24
C ASP A 70 -20.98 3.96 20.71
N VAL A 71 -20.15 3.03 20.20
CA VAL A 71 -20.56 2.21 19.02
C VAL A 71 -20.40 0.70 19.29
N ARG A 72 -20.71 0.28 20.53
CA ARG A 72 -21.01 -1.12 20.87
C ARG A 72 -22.31 -1.23 21.67
N ALA A 73 -23.40 -0.73 21.10
CA ALA A 73 -24.75 -1.01 21.61
C ALA A 73 -25.81 -0.83 20.51
N SER A 74 -25.82 -1.66 19.46
CA SER A 74 -27.03 -2.09 18.74
C SER A 74 -26.66 -2.88 17.48
N GLY A 75 -27.03 -4.15 17.42
CA GLY A 75 -26.97 -5.00 16.22
C GLY A 75 -26.48 -6.39 16.50
#